data_AF-A0A507AUG3-F1
#
_entry.id   AF-A0A507AUG3-F1
#
_cell.length_a   1.000
_cell.length_b   1.000
_cell.length_c   1.000
_cell.angle_alpha   90.00
_cell.angle_beta   90.00
_cell.angle_gamma   90.00
#
_symmetry.space_group_name_H-M   'P 1'
#
loop_
_entity.id
_entity.type
_entity.pdbx_description
1 polymer ?
#
loop_
_entity_poly.entity_id
_entity_poly.type
_entity_poly.pdbx_seq_one_letter_code
_entity_poly.pdbx_strand_id
1 'polypeptide(L)'
;MKLLALLALYWAVAYSLVITNQPVRPTRPRLPGTKTSTQRPQGTFELRPRNTKSTQFGLGKGKGNQEPKVTLHFPNYPAPSQAARQSAVEKYYDFQHKNDPDYNPEMTKLNTVPSLDNFNTEHVYEGQTLGRFFDWLIEAGSSKVPFPTVYGRPNQSWMKNILNPENLNGQNDFQFSIPSQGPQQGPQSLWFHIRKCVGSRENYGGLVLAAKGMNYRKGVLFGGKNPQIPGDGDQLNDFRNVAGVFYYMGIGEIWTKFTTTSHCIEGALAEFDRQFPWRRAEAPGRQALQRPLSPLNAGLRTLYRIWISGELASIEGTAEQWIDLVNDYIRRGKGKSSSTLPGWLNRVRQSETYSKRKLKFRKGTGQRYDELLL
;
A
#
# COMPACT_ATOMS: atom_id res chain seq x y z
N MET A 1 -33.04 -29.33 4.54
CA MET A 1 -32.55 -29.65 3.17
C MET A 1 -32.78 -28.54 2.13
N LYS A 2 -33.89 -27.77 2.15
CA LYS A 2 -34.14 -26.70 1.16
C LYS A 2 -33.16 -25.49 1.21
N LEU A 3 -32.53 -25.22 2.35
CA LEU A 3 -31.56 -24.12 2.51
C LEU A 3 -30.20 -24.40 1.83
N LEU A 4 -29.78 -25.66 1.78
CA LEU A 4 -28.54 -26.09 1.12
C LEU A 4 -28.65 -26.03 -0.41
N ALA A 5 -29.85 -26.29 -0.96
CA ALA A 5 -30.11 -26.16 -2.40
C ALA A 5 -30.09 -24.69 -2.87
N LEU A 6 -30.56 -23.75 -2.04
CA LEU A 6 -30.51 -22.31 -2.34
C LEU A 6 -29.09 -21.74 -2.30
N LEU A 7 -28.24 -22.23 -1.39
CA LEU A 7 -26.83 -21.84 -1.33
C LEU A 7 -26.01 -22.41 -2.50
N ALA A 8 -26.31 -23.64 -2.96
CA ALA A 8 -25.69 -24.23 -4.14
C ALA A 8 -26.07 -23.49 -5.44
N LEU A 9 -27.33 -23.03 -5.56
CA LEU A 9 -27.78 -22.25 -6.71
C LEU A 9 -27.12 -20.85 -6.77
N TYR A 10 -26.93 -20.21 -5.62
CA TYR A 10 -26.26 -18.91 -5.52
C TYR A 10 -24.77 -18.99 -5.93
N TRP A 11 -24.10 -20.11 -5.61
CA TRP A 11 -22.72 -20.37 -6.04
C TRP A 11 -22.58 -20.69 -7.53
N ALA A 12 -23.52 -21.43 -8.12
CA ALA A 12 -23.49 -21.80 -9.53
C ALA A 12 -23.69 -20.59 -10.48
N VAL A 13 -24.51 -19.60 -10.07
CA VAL A 13 -24.74 -18.38 -10.85
C VAL A 13 -23.53 -17.42 -10.78
N ALA A 14 -22.86 -17.34 -9.63
CA ALA A 14 -21.64 -16.53 -9.49
C ALA A 14 -20.45 -17.11 -10.30
N TYR A 15 -20.40 -18.44 -10.49
CA TYR A 15 -19.32 -19.09 -11.25
C TYR A 15 -19.50 -18.99 -12.78
N SER A 16 -20.74 -18.87 -13.27
CA SER A 16 -21.05 -18.87 -14.70
C SER A 16 -20.82 -17.51 -15.39
N LEU A 17 -20.66 -16.41 -14.63
CA LEU A 17 -20.40 -15.07 -15.17
C LEU A 17 -18.91 -14.76 -15.40
N VAL A 18 -18.00 -15.67 -15.03
CA VAL A 18 -16.54 -15.42 -15.09
C VAL A 18 -15.85 -16.16 -16.26
N ILE A 19 -16.54 -17.06 -16.96
CA ILE A 19 -15.93 -17.87 -18.03
C ILE A 19 -16.80 -17.86 -19.29
N THR A 20 -16.73 -16.80 -20.09
CA THR A 20 -16.88 -16.86 -21.56
C THR A 20 -16.23 -15.64 -22.20
N ASN A 21 -14.90 -15.66 -22.32
CA ASN A 21 -14.20 -14.81 -23.29
C ASN A 21 -13.33 -15.72 -24.16
N GLN A 22 -13.94 -16.27 -25.21
CA GLN A 22 -13.23 -16.91 -26.32
C GLN A 22 -12.59 -15.82 -27.20
N PRO A 23 -11.36 -16.01 -27.70
CA PRO A 23 -10.69 -15.01 -28.52
C PRO A 23 -11.29 -14.99 -29.95
N VAL A 24 -11.98 -13.90 -30.29
CA VAL A 24 -12.39 -13.60 -31.68
C VAL A 24 -11.16 -13.09 -32.44
N ARG A 25 -10.79 -13.79 -33.52
CA ARG A 25 -9.76 -13.33 -34.48
C ARG A 25 -10.20 -12.01 -35.13
N PRO A 26 -9.34 -10.97 -35.23
CA PRO A 26 -9.71 -9.76 -35.92
C PRO A 26 -9.49 -9.91 -37.43
N THR A 27 -10.58 -9.93 -38.19
CA THR A 27 -10.60 -9.48 -39.60
C THR A 27 -10.44 -7.97 -39.65
N ARG A 28 -9.45 -7.47 -40.41
CA ARG A 28 -9.21 -6.05 -40.67
C ARG A 28 -10.27 -5.47 -41.62
N PRO A 29 -10.88 -4.33 -41.27
CA PRO A 29 -11.32 -3.36 -42.26
C PRO A 29 -10.41 -2.12 -42.20
N ARG A 30 -9.94 -1.67 -43.38
CA ARG A 30 -9.51 -0.28 -43.61
C ARG A 30 -10.75 0.61 -43.57
N LEU A 31 -10.67 1.80 -42.98
CA LEU A 31 -11.35 3.06 -43.39
C LEU A 31 -10.84 4.25 -42.52
N PRO A 32 -11.12 5.52 -42.89
CA PRO A 32 -10.17 6.62 -42.90
C PRO A 32 -10.24 7.54 -41.68
N GLY A 33 -9.25 8.44 -41.59
CA GLY A 33 -8.95 9.24 -40.42
C GLY A 33 -10.00 10.27 -40.02
N THR A 34 -10.32 10.26 -38.72
CA THR A 34 -10.91 11.38 -37.99
C THR A 34 -10.09 11.59 -36.72
N LYS A 35 -9.55 12.80 -36.56
CA LYS A 35 -8.77 13.23 -35.39
C LYS A 35 -9.74 13.47 -34.22
N THR A 36 -9.83 12.54 -33.29
CA THR A 36 -10.36 12.80 -31.94
C THR A 36 -9.21 12.96 -30.95
N SER A 37 -9.09 14.17 -30.40
CA SER A 37 -8.17 14.51 -29.32
C SER A 37 -8.59 13.78 -28.04
N THR A 38 -7.88 12.72 -27.69
CA THR A 38 -7.98 12.10 -26.36
C THR A 38 -6.94 12.76 -25.46
N GLN A 39 -7.36 13.77 -24.70
CA GLN A 39 -6.54 14.31 -23.61
C GLN A 39 -6.35 13.22 -22.54
N ARG A 40 -5.12 12.75 -22.40
CA ARG A 40 -4.68 11.96 -21.24
C ARG A 40 -4.67 12.86 -20.00
N PRO A 41 -5.17 12.43 -18.84
CA PRO A 41 -4.93 13.18 -17.61
C PRO A 41 -3.48 12.94 -17.17
N GLN A 42 -2.65 13.98 -17.29
CA GLN A 42 -1.35 14.07 -16.62
C GLN A 42 -1.54 14.71 -15.23
N GLY A 43 -1.00 14.06 -14.20
CA GLY A 43 -0.96 14.59 -12.84
C GLY A 43 -0.22 13.62 -11.94
N THR A 44 1.00 13.97 -11.56
CA THR A 44 1.87 13.22 -10.65
C THR A 44 1.97 14.00 -9.34
N PHE A 45 1.76 13.34 -8.21
CA PHE A 45 1.96 13.95 -6.89
C PHE A 45 3.46 13.93 -6.55
N GLU A 46 3.99 15.10 -6.19
CA GLU A 46 5.40 15.26 -5.83
C GLU A 46 5.59 15.02 -4.33
N LEU A 47 6.04 13.82 -3.96
CA LEU A 47 6.60 13.56 -2.63
C LEU A 47 8.01 14.17 -2.61
N ARG A 48 8.18 15.34 -1.98
CA ARG A 48 9.52 15.91 -1.75
C ARG A 48 10.09 15.39 -0.43
N PRO A 49 11.18 14.61 -0.43
CA PRO A 49 11.94 14.38 0.77
C PRO A 49 12.78 15.64 1.04
N ARG A 50 12.23 16.61 1.78
CA ARG A 50 13.07 17.56 2.51
C ARG A 50 13.19 17.08 3.95
N ASN A 51 14.28 17.42 4.61
CA ASN A 51 14.75 16.92 5.91
C ASN A 51 13.80 17.10 7.13
N THR A 52 12.51 17.37 6.91
CA THR A 52 11.43 17.16 7.87
C THR A 52 10.55 16.02 7.37
N LYS A 53 10.58 14.91 8.12
CA LYS A 53 9.96 13.60 7.86
C LYS A 53 8.41 13.59 7.82
N SER A 54 7.75 14.65 7.35
CA SER A 54 6.30 14.66 7.14
C SER A 54 6.00 14.23 5.72
N THR A 55 5.36 13.07 5.56
CA THR A 55 4.73 12.75 4.28
C THR A 55 3.44 13.55 4.20
N GLN A 56 3.39 14.50 3.28
CA GLN A 56 2.22 15.32 3.01
C GLN A 56 1.39 14.67 1.92
N PHE A 57 0.09 14.55 2.15
CA PHE A 57 -0.89 14.13 1.15
C PHE A 57 -1.79 15.29 0.89
N GLY A 58 -1.86 15.73 -0.36
CA GLY A 58 -2.76 16.78 -0.81
C GLY A 58 -3.97 16.15 -1.48
N LEU A 59 -5.15 16.31 -0.90
CA LEU A 59 -6.40 16.04 -1.61
C LEU A 59 -6.63 17.19 -2.61
N GLY A 60 -6.53 16.93 -3.92
CA GLY A 60 -7.02 17.83 -4.99
C GLY A 60 -6.12 18.08 -6.21
N LYS A 61 -6.75 18.29 -7.39
CA LYS A 61 -6.13 18.83 -8.61
C LYS A 61 -6.59 20.27 -8.83
N GLY A 62 -5.78 21.25 -8.44
CA GLY A 62 -6.04 22.65 -8.78
C GLY A 62 -5.55 22.97 -10.21
N LYS A 63 -6.46 23.15 -11.16
CA LYS A 63 -6.25 24.03 -12.32
C LYS A 63 -7.26 25.17 -12.24
N GLY A 64 -6.78 26.39 -12.01
CA GLY A 64 -7.60 27.60 -11.83
C GLY A 64 -8.23 27.69 -10.44
N ASN A 65 -8.07 28.83 -9.77
CA ASN A 65 -8.59 29.20 -8.44
C ASN A 65 -8.62 28.08 -7.40
N GLN A 66 -7.51 28.01 -6.65
CA GLN A 66 -7.09 26.94 -5.76
C GLN A 66 -8.16 26.51 -4.75
N GLU A 67 -8.77 25.34 -4.98
CA GLU A 67 -9.41 24.62 -3.88
C GLU A 67 -8.36 24.33 -2.78
N PRO A 68 -8.72 24.52 -1.49
CA PRO A 68 -7.81 24.31 -0.38
C PRO A 68 -7.40 22.83 -0.29
N LYS A 69 -6.11 22.56 -0.55
CA LYS A 69 -5.49 21.27 -0.33
C LYS A 69 -5.55 20.91 1.15
N VAL A 70 -6.12 19.75 1.48
CA VAL A 70 -5.96 19.17 2.82
C VAL A 70 -4.59 18.55 2.88
N THR A 71 -3.78 18.93 3.87
CA THR A 71 -2.49 18.31 4.14
C THR A 71 -2.62 17.41 5.37
N LEU A 72 -2.46 16.12 5.17
CA LEU A 72 -2.39 15.18 6.29
C LEU A 72 -0.94 15.02 6.74
N HIS A 73 -0.69 15.31 8.01
CA HIS A 73 0.62 15.16 8.61
C HIS A 73 0.73 13.81 9.31
N PHE A 74 1.69 13.00 8.84
CA PHE A 74 2.11 11.82 9.57
C PHE A 74 2.92 12.23 10.81
N PRO A 75 2.79 11.48 11.93
CA PRO A 75 3.61 11.71 13.11
C PRO A 75 5.10 11.57 12.79
N ASN A 76 5.92 12.35 13.49
CA ASN A 76 7.37 12.25 13.37
C ASN A 76 7.85 10.88 13.89
N TYR A 77 8.84 10.30 13.21
CA TYR A 77 9.50 9.08 13.64
C TYR A 77 10.98 9.34 13.99
N PRO A 78 11.52 8.65 15.01
CA PRO A 78 12.87 8.87 15.52
C PRO A 78 13.96 8.66 14.45
N ALA A 79 15.11 9.31 14.63
CA ALA A 79 16.32 8.94 13.89
C ALA A 79 16.78 7.52 14.26
N PRO A 80 17.58 6.83 13.42
CA PRO A 80 18.01 5.45 13.70
C PRO A 80 18.68 5.29 15.07
N SER A 81 19.53 6.24 15.48
CA SER A 81 20.20 6.24 16.78
C SER A 81 19.24 6.37 17.96
N GLN A 82 18.13 7.10 17.79
CA GLN A 82 17.08 7.22 18.80
C GLN A 82 16.24 5.94 18.86
N ALA A 83 15.85 5.40 17.70
CA ALA A 83 15.07 4.17 17.60
C ALA A 83 15.82 2.95 18.16
N ALA A 84 17.14 2.89 17.96
CA ALA A 84 18.00 1.84 18.50
C ALA A 84 17.98 1.76 20.04
N ARG A 85 17.62 2.84 20.73
CA ARG A 85 17.53 2.89 22.20
C ARG A 85 16.17 2.46 22.74
N GLN A 86 15.17 2.28 21.88
CA GLN A 86 13.81 1.95 22.29
C GLN A 86 13.61 0.44 22.30
N SER A 87 13.15 -0.12 23.42
CA SER A 87 12.91 -1.57 23.56
C SER A 87 11.81 -2.08 22.62
N ALA A 88 10.77 -1.28 22.38
CA ALA A 88 9.65 -1.65 21.51
C ALA A 88 9.97 -1.67 20.00
N VAL A 89 11.12 -1.10 19.59
CA VAL A 89 11.58 -1.12 18.20
C VAL A 89 12.34 -2.41 17.96
N GLU A 90 11.90 -3.20 16.97
CA GLU A 90 12.68 -4.35 16.53
C GLU A 90 13.88 -3.91 15.69
N LYS A 91 15.01 -4.59 15.88
CA LYS A 91 16.30 -4.05 15.42
C LYS A 91 17.00 -4.98 14.44
N TYR A 92 17.65 -4.30 13.50
CA TYR A 92 18.68 -4.77 12.59
C TYR A 92 18.24 -5.88 11.63
N TYR A 93 17.27 -5.57 10.78
CA TYR A 93 16.95 -6.42 9.62
C TYR A 93 17.85 -6.06 8.45
N ASP A 94 18.71 -7.00 8.05
CA ASP A 94 19.62 -6.84 6.91
C ASP A 94 19.69 -8.15 6.10
N PHE A 95 20.38 -8.11 4.98
CA PHE A 95 20.66 -9.30 4.17
C PHE A 95 21.56 -10.27 4.92
N GLN A 96 21.19 -11.55 4.92
CA GLN A 96 21.89 -12.61 5.66
C GLN A 96 23.38 -12.72 5.26
N HIS A 97 23.68 -12.48 3.98
CA HIS A 97 25.03 -12.58 3.44
C HIS A 97 25.37 -11.28 2.67
N LYS A 98 25.72 -10.22 3.41
CA LYS A 98 25.95 -8.89 2.82
C LYS A 98 27.05 -8.87 1.75
N ASN A 99 28.08 -9.70 1.92
CA ASN A 99 29.24 -9.84 1.03
C ASN A 99 29.11 -11.00 0.05
N ASP A 100 27.91 -11.57 -0.08
CA ASP A 100 27.65 -12.67 -0.99
C ASP A 100 27.82 -12.22 -2.45
N PRO A 101 28.69 -12.86 -3.25
CA PRO A 101 28.76 -12.62 -4.69
C PRO A 101 27.44 -12.93 -5.40
N ASP A 102 26.51 -13.61 -4.75
CA ASP A 102 25.20 -13.98 -5.30
C ASP A 102 24.12 -12.95 -4.95
N TYR A 103 24.46 -11.92 -4.17
CA TYR A 103 23.56 -10.86 -3.74
C TYR A 103 22.22 -11.41 -3.22
N ASN A 104 22.25 -12.47 -2.42
CA ASN A 104 21.05 -13.12 -1.90
C ASN A 104 20.11 -12.09 -1.21
N PRO A 105 18.83 -11.98 -1.64
CA PRO A 105 17.85 -11.07 -1.07
C PRO A 105 17.25 -11.56 0.25
N GLU A 106 17.63 -12.76 0.73
CA GLU A 106 17.21 -13.25 2.03
C GLU A 106 17.60 -12.29 3.15
N MET A 107 16.59 -11.88 3.91
CA MET A 107 16.74 -10.97 5.03
C MET A 107 16.52 -11.69 6.34
N THR A 108 17.33 -11.34 7.33
CA THR A 108 17.25 -11.86 8.69
C THR A 108 17.43 -10.73 9.69
N LYS A 109 16.99 -10.98 10.92
CA LYS A 109 17.40 -10.20 12.07
C LYS A 109 18.86 -10.51 12.37
N LEU A 110 19.68 -9.47 12.55
CA LEU A 110 21.07 -9.61 12.95
C LEU A 110 21.16 -9.81 14.47
N ASN A 111 22.04 -10.71 14.89
CA ASN A 111 22.27 -11.02 16.31
C ASN A 111 23.30 -10.10 16.97
N THR A 112 24.01 -9.29 16.18
CA THR A 112 25.00 -8.33 16.66
C THR A 112 24.55 -6.92 16.34
N VAL A 113 25.07 -5.94 17.09
CA VAL A 113 24.78 -4.52 16.85
C VAL A 113 25.67 -4.04 15.68
N PRO A 114 25.10 -3.73 14.51
CA PRO A 114 25.87 -3.25 13.37
C PRO A 114 26.11 -1.73 13.47
N SER A 115 26.94 -1.19 12.58
CA SER A 115 26.89 0.25 12.30
C SER A 115 25.51 0.65 11.78
N LEU A 116 24.97 1.74 12.32
CA LEU A 116 23.67 2.29 11.90
C LEU A 116 23.72 3.00 10.54
N ASP A 117 24.91 3.17 9.93
CA ASP A 117 25.06 3.87 8.65
C ASP A 117 24.30 3.19 7.51
N ASN A 118 24.01 1.90 7.65
CA ASN A 118 23.28 1.11 6.66
C ASN A 118 21.80 0.88 7.02
N PHE A 119 21.32 1.47 8.13
CA PHE A 119 19.96 1.27 8.63
C PHE A 119 19.15 2.57 8.63
N ASN A 120 17.85 2.43 8.38
CA ASN A 120 16.87 3.47 8.61
C ASN A 120 15.87 3.00 9.67
N THR A 121 15.36 3.95 10.46
CA THR A 121 14.06 3.76 11.12
C THR A 121 13.01 3.62 10.03
N GLU A 122 12.36 2.48 10.01
CA GLU A 122 11.39 2.06 9.00
C GLU A 122 10.00 1.99 9.65
N HIS A 123 8.99 2.37 8.86
CA HIS A 123 7.59 2.12 9.20
C HIS A 123 7.16 0.83 8.54
N VAL A 124 6.86 -0.20 9.34
CA VAL A 124 6.50 -1.51 8.78
C VAL A 124 5.28 -1.35 7.88
N TYR A 125 4.29 -0.59 8.36
CA TYR A 125 3.18 -0.12 7.55
C TYR A 125 3.50 1.27 6.96
N GLU A 126 3.62 1.35 5.64
CA GLU A 126 3.97 2.59 4.93
C GLU A 126 2.86 3.64 5.01
N GLY A 127 3.17 4.84 5.51
CA GLY A 127 2.18 5.92 5.60
C GLY A 127 1.57 6.31 4.25
N GLN A 128 2.37 6.30 3.19
CA GLN A 128 1.88 6.54 1.83
C GLN A 128 0.84 5.54 1.31
N THR A 129 0.78 4.34 1.89
CA THR A 129 -0.30 3.39 1.62
C THR A 129 -1.66 4.00 2.02
N LEU A 130 -1.76 4.65 3.18
CA LEU A 130 -2.99 5.33 3.61
C LEU A 130 -3.38 6.49 2.68
N GLY A 131 -2.40 7.29 2.25
CA GLY A 131 -2.67 8.36 1.29
C GLY A 131 -3.29 7.82 0.00
N ARG A 132 -2.75 6.72 -0.52
CA ARG A 132 -3.26 6.06 -1.73
C ARG A 132 -4.65 5.45 -1.54
N PHE A 133 -4.98 4.97 -0.33
CA PHE A 133 -6.33 4.55 0.00
C PHE A 133 -7.32 5.70 -0.12
N PHE A 134 -7.00 6.85 0.48
CA PHE A 134 -7.88 8.03 0.41
C PHE A 134 -8.00 8.58 -1.01
N ASP A 135 -6.91 8.63 -1.77
CA ASP A 135 -6.94 8.98 -3.19
C ASP A 135 -7.79 8.00 -4.01
N TRP A 136 -7.72 6.71 -3.67
CA TRP A 136 -8.55 5.68 -4.31
C TRP A 136 -10.03 5.86 -4.01
N LEU A 137 -10.42 6.31 -2.81
CA LEU A 137 -11.84 6.58 -2.49
C LEU A 137 -12.44 7.65 -3.41
N ILE A 138 -11.71 8.74 -3.66
CA ILE A 138 -12.17 9.90 -4.43
C ILE A 138 -11.75 9.90 -5.90
N GLU A 139 -11.24 8.78 -6.42
CA GLU A 139 -10.77 8.66 -7.81
C GLU A 139 -9.66 9.66 -8.19
N ALA A 140 -8.86 10.09 -7.21
CA ALA A 140 -7.73 10.98 -7.42
C ALA A 140 -6.41 10.24 -7.69
N GLY A 141 -6.36 8.93 -7.39
CA GLY A 141 -5.13 8.14 -7.37
C GLY A 141 -4.89 7.24 -8.59
N SER A 142 -3.74 6.56 -8.58
CA SER A 142 -3.31 5.58 -9.58
C SER A 142 -3.54 4.12 -9.16
N SER A 143 -4.28 3.87 -8.07
CA SER A 143 -4.51 2.49 -7.61
C SER A 143 -5.25 1.71 -8.70
N LYS A 144 -4.79 0.49 -8.94
CA LYS A 144 -5.36 -0.43 -9.94
C LYS A 144 -6.54 -1.23 -9.39
N VAL A 145 -6.87 -1.06 -8.11
CA VAL A 145 -7.96 -1.78 -7.45
C VAL A 145 -9.30 -1.24 -7.94
N PRO A 146 -10.18 -2.08 -8.51
CA PRO A 146 -11.51 -1.64 -8.91
C PRO A 146 -12.31 -1.14 -7.70
N PHE A 147 -13.02 -0.02 -7.86
CA PHE A 147 -13.98 0.43 -6.85
C PHE A 147 -15.27 -0.38 -6.96
N PRO A 148 -15.82 -0.94 -5.87
CA PRO A 148 -16.98 -1.82 -6.00
C PRO A 148 -18.22 -1.03 -6.45
N THR A 149 -18.93 -1.52 -7.47
CA THR A 149 -20.04 -0.82 -8.14
C THR A 149 -21.26 -0.58 -7.27
N VAL A 150 -21.40 -1.33 -6.17
CA VAL A 150 -22.49 -1.17 -5.19
C VAL A 150 -22.26 0.02 -4.24
N TYR A 151 -21.11 0.69 -4.34
CA TYR A 151 -20.80 1.90 -3.58
C TYR A 151 -20.79 3.12 -4.50
N GLY A 152 -21.33 4.23 -4.00
CA GLY A 152 -21.11 5.55 -4.60
C GLY A 152 -19.85 6.17 -4.00
N ARG A 153 -18.91 6.63 -4.83
CA ARG A 153 -17.67 7.26 -4.37
C ARG A 153 -17.96 8.55 -3.58
N PRO A 154 -17.24 8.81 -2.47
CA PRO A 154 -17.26 10.12 -1.86
C PRO A 154 -16.57 11.15 -2.76
N ASN A 155 -16.88 12.42 -2.58
CA ASN A 155 -16.09 13.50 -3.17
C ASN A 155 -14.97 14.00 -2.23
N GLN A 156 -14.15 14.90 -2.74
CA GLN A 156 -13.02 15.48 -2.02
C GLN A 156 -13.44 16.33 -0.80
N SER A 157 -14.54 17.08 -0.90
CA SER A 157 -15.08 17.89 0.20
C SER A 157 -15.46 17.02 1.39
N TRP A 158 -16.13 15.90 1.12
CA TRP A 158 -16.51 14.94 2.12
C TRP A 158 -15.28 14.31 2.79
N MET A 159 -14.28 13.87 2.00
CA MET A 159 -13.01 13.35 2.54
C MET A 159 -12.27 14.38 3.40
N LYS A 160 -12.29 15.66 3.00
CA LYS A 160 -11.72 16.74 3.80
C LYS A 160 -12.39 16.81 5.16
N ASN A 161 -13.71 16.80 5.22
CA ASN A 161 -14.43 16.94 6.49
C ASN A 161 -14.15 15.80 7.47
N ILE A 162 -14.02 14.57 7.00
CA ILE A 162 -13.77 13.43 7.89
C ILE A 162 -12.30 13.26 8.31
N LEU A 163 -11.36 13.73 7.49
CA LEU A 163 -9.93 13.61 7.78
C LEU A 163 -9.34 14.86 8.44
N ASN A 164 -9.94 16.05 8.27
CA ASN A 164 -9.34 17.29 8.73
C ASN A 164 -9.31 17.37 10.27
N PRO A 165 -8.11 17.31 10.91
CA PRO A 165 -8.00 17.56 12.35
C PRO A 165 -8.27 19.03 12.71
N GLU A 166 -8.14 19.95 11.73
CA GLU A 166 -8.12 21.40 11.88
C GLU A 166 -9.35 22.07 11.22
N ASN A 167 -10.53 21.48 11.27
CA ASN A 167 -11.74 22.31 11.10
C ASN A 167 -11.91 23.13 12.38
N LEU A 168 -11.11 24.22 12.41
CA LEU A 168 -10.70 25.10 13.50
C LEU A 168 -11.81 26.01 14.08
N ASN A 169 -13.07 25.77 13.69
CA ASN A 169 -14.20 26.58 14.15
C ASN A 169 -15.08 25.85 15.20
N GLY A 170 -14.62 24.70 15.73
CA GLY A 170 -15.31 23.98 16.81
C GLY A 170 -16.56 23.19 16.40
N GLN A 171 -16.99 23.25 15.13
CA GLN A 171 -18.09 22.46 14.58
C GLN A 171 -17.56 21.40 13.62
N ASN A 172 -16.83 20.43 14.16
CA ASN A 172 -16.33 19.32 13.34
C ASN A 172 -17.30 18.15 13.53
N ASP A 173 -18.33 18.08 12.65
CA ASP A 173 -19.44 17.12 12.73
C ASP A 173 -19.01 15.63 12.68
N PHE A 174 -17.73 15.36 12.39
CA PHE A 174 -17.16 14.02 12.22
C PHE A 174 -16.10 13.65 13.27
N GLN A 175 -16.17 14.23 14.46
CA GLN A 175 -15.33 13.81 15.58
C GLN A 175 -15.99 12.67 16.36
N PHE A 176 -15.19 11.68 16.73
CA PHE A 176 -15.66 10.53 17.48
C PHE A 176 -14.64 10.07 18.52
N SER A 177 -15.09 9.26 19.47
CA SER A 177 -14.22 8.64 20.46
C SER A 177 -14.14 7.14 20.21
N ILE A 178 -12.95 6.56 20.27
CA ILE A 178 -12.75 5.11 20.27
C ILE A 178 -12.71 4.65 21.73
N PRO A 179 -13.65 3.82 22.23
CA PRO A 179 -13.72 3.45 23.65
C PRO A 179 -12.41 2.88 24.20
N SER A 180 -11.67 2.11 23.39
CA SER A 180 -10.39 1.51 23.79
C SER A 180 -9.24 2.51 23.98
N GLN A 181 -9.40 3.77 23.55
CA GLN A 181 -8.37 4.82 23.69
C GLN A 181 -8.56 5.67 24.96
N GLY A 182 -9.57 5.36 25.77
CA GLY A 182 -9.83 6.00 27.07
C GLY A 182 -10.60 7.33 26.96
N PRO A 183 -11.27 7.75 28.04
CA PRO A 183 -12.17 8.91 28.03
C PRO A 183 -11.46 10.28 27.95
N GLN A 184 -10.14 10.34 28.20
CA GLN A 184 -9.42 11.61 28.40
C GLN A 184 -9.10 12.38 27.11
N GLN A 185 -9.30 11.81 25.93
CA GLN A 185 -8.86 12.45 24.67
C GLN A 185 -9.96 13.23 23.94
N GLY A 186 -11.20 13.17 24.42
CA GLY A 186 -12.35 13.77 23.76
C GLY A 186 -12.61 13.19 22.36
N PRO A 187 -13.61 13.72 21.63
CA PRO A 187 -13.84 13.40 20.23
C PRO A 187 -12.69 13.87 19.34
N GLN A 188 -12.23 13.02 18.41
CA GLN A 188 -11.10 13.30 17.51
C GLN A 188 -11.48 12.93 16.06
N SER A 189 -10.73 13.46 15.08
CA SER A 189 -10.98 13.13 13.67
C SER A 189 -10.54 11.69 13.33
N LEU A 190 -11.06 11.15 12.23
CA LEU A 190 -10.65 9.82 11.75
C LEU A 190 -9.13 9.74 11.51
N TRP A 191 -8.55 10.81 10.98
CA TRP A 191 -7.10 10.89 10.75
C TRP A 191 -6.30 10.77 12.04
N PHE A 192 -6.75 11.39 13.13
CA PHE A 192 -6.09 11.32 14.43
C PHE A 192 -6.05 9.88 14.97
N HIS A 193 -7.13 9.12 14.80
CA HIS A 193 -7.16 7.72 15.22
C HIS A 193 -6.28 6.83 14.33
N ILE A 194 -6.35 6.99 13.01
CA ILE A 194 -5.56 6.21 12.05
C ILE A 194 -4.06 6.44 12.23
N ARG A 195 -3.63 7.70 12.41
CA ARG A 195 -2.19 8.02 12.50
C ARG A 195 -1.51 7.38 13.72
N LYS A 196 -2.26 7.09 14.79
CA LYS A 196 -1.75 6.41 16.00
C LYS A 196 -1.45 4.94 15.76
N CYS A 197 -2.10 4.31 14.77
CA CYS A 197 -1.85 2.93 14.41
C CYS A 197 -0.50 2.72 13.72
N VAL A 198 0.03 3.76 13.07
CA VAL A 198 1.26 3.70 12.30
C VAL A 198 2.47 3.93 13.21
N GLY A 199 3.59 3.28 12.88
CA GLY A 199 4.84 3.48 13.61
C GLY A 199 5.22 4.96 13.72
N SER A 200 5.62 5.40 14.91
CA SER A 200 6.01 6.79 15.16
C SER A 200 6.69 6.94 16.53
N ARG A 201 7.01 8.17 16.94
CA ARG A 201 7.40 8.46 18.33
C ARG A 201 6.29 8.20 19.36
N GLU A 202 5.03 8.20 18.92
CA GLU A 202 3.86 7.89 19.76
C GLU A 202 3.56 6.38 19.77
N ASN A 203 4.07 5.64 18.78
CA ASN A 203 3.88 4.20 18.63
C ASN A 203 5.16 3.54 18.11
N TYR A 204 6.12 3.29 19.00
CA TYR A 204 7.37 2.62 18.64
C TYR A 204 7.18 1.16 18.20
N GLY A 205 6.07 0.52 18.57
CA GLY A 205 5.77 -0.88 18.23
C GLY A 205 5.59 -1.11 16.72
N GLY A 206 5.20 -0.07 15.98
CA GLY A 206 5.08 -0.10 14.51
C GLY A 206 6.38 0.25 13.75
N LEU A 207 7.50 0.41 14.44
CA LEU A 207 8.79 0.78 13.85
C LEU A 207 9.80 -0.37 13.93
N VAL A 208 10.71 -0.43 12.95
CA VAL A 208 11.91 -1.26 13.04
C VAL A 208 13.16 -0.52 12.54
N LEU A 209 14.33 -1.10 12.77
CA LEU A 209 15.57 -0.73 12.06
C LEU A 209 15.84 -1.74 10.95
N ALA A 210 15.74 -1.28 9.69
CA ALA A 210 15.94 -2.13 8.52
C ALA A 210 16.94 -1.50 7.53
N ALA A 211 17.53 -2.35 6.68
CA ALA A 211 18.48 -1.96 5.65
C ALA A 211 17.93 -0.83 4.74
N LYS A 212 18.73 0.24 4.57
CA LYS A 212 18.34 1.46 3.83
C LYS A 212 17.87 1.17 2.41
N GLY A 213 18.61 0.33 1.69
CA GLY A 213 18.35 0.01 0.28
C GLY A 213 17.00 -0.69 0.08
N MET A 214 16.73 -1.73 0.86
CA MET A 214 15.44 -2.43 0.84
C MET A 214 14.30 -1.50 1.25
N ASN A 215 14.46 -0.75 2.35
CA ASN A 215 13.43 0.18 2.83
C ASN A 215 13.05 1.22 1.76
N TYR A 216 14.05 1.77 1.03
CA TYR A 216 13.78 2.65 -0.10
C TYR A 216 12.92 1.97 -1.19
N ARG A 217 13.24 0.72 -1.56
CA ARG A 217 12.48 -0.04 -2.56
C ARG A 217 11.08 -0.42 -2.10
N LYS A 218 10.91 -0.74 -0.81
CA LYS A 218 9.59 -0.89 -0.19
C LYS A 218 8.77 0.38 -0.33
N GLY A 219 9.39 1.53 -0.05
CA GLY A 219 8.79 2.84 -0.29
C GLY A 219 8.35 3.06 -1.74
N VAL A 220 9.13 2.61 -2.73
CA VAL A 220 8.74 2.70 -4.15
C VAL A 220 7.51 1.82 -4.45
N LEU A 221 7.53 0.56 -4.02
CA LEU A 221 6.45 -0.41 -4.29
C LEU A 221 5.13 0.01 -3.62
N PHE A 222 5.15 0.29 -2.32
CA PHE A 222 3.95 0.71 -1.58
C PHE A 222 3.48 2.12 -1.97
N GLY A 223 4.38 2.95 -2.50
CA GLY A 223 4.06 4.21 -3.16
C GLY A 223 3.38 4.04 -4.53
N GLY A 224 3.14 2.81 -5.00
CA GLY A 224 2.42 2.53 -6.26
C GLY A 224 3.25 2.75 -7.51
N LYS A 225 4.57 2.83 -7.35
CA LYS A 225 5.50 3.05 -8.45
C LYS A 225 6.13 1.72 -8.85
N ASN A 226 6.40 1.59 -10.14
CA ASN A 226 7.16 0.46 -10.64
C ASN A 226 8.64 0.66 -10.30
N PRO A 227 9.32 -0.35 -9.72
CA PRO A 227 10.76 -0.32 -9.59
C PRO A 227 11.38 -0.20 -10.98
N GLN A 228 12.31 0.74 -11.13
CA GLN A 228 13.04 0.92 -12.38
C GLN A 228 14.14 -0.13 -12.50
N ILE A 229 14.49 -0.49 -13.73
CA ILE A 229 15.74 -1.20 -13.97
C ILE A 229 16.87 -0.15 -13.88
N PRO A 230 17.81 -0.31 -12.96
CA PRO A 230 18.94 0.61 -12.82
C PRO A 230 19.81 0.67 -14.09
N GLY A 231 20.40 1.84 -14.34
CA GLY A 231 21.48 2.02 -15.31
C GLY A 231 22.79 1.35 -14.84
N ASP A 232 23.89 1.51 -15.57
CA ASP A 232 25.17 0.85 -15.24
C ASP A 232 25.74 1.35 -13.89
N GLY A 233 26.24 0.45 -13.04
CA GLY A 233 26.93 0.77 -11.77
C GLY A 233 26.45 -0.02 -10.54
N ASP A 234 25.17 0.12 -10.16
CA ASP A 234 24.61 -0.43 -8.89
C ASP A 234 23.51 -1.48 -9.08
N GLN A 235 23.45 -2.09 -10.28
CA GLN A 235 22.31 -2.92 -10.70
C GLN A 235 22.01 -4.08 -9.75
N LEU A 236 23.05 -4.74 -9.25
CA LEU A 236 22.94 -5.92 -8.39
C LEU A 236 22.33 -5.61 -7.02
N ASN A 237 22.78 -4.52 -6.40
CA ASN A 237 22.22 -4.06 -5.13
C ASN A 237 20.75 -3.70 -5.27
N ASP A 238 20.39 -3.04 -6.38
CA ASP A 238 19.01 -2.67 -6.64
C ASP A 238 18.10 -3.87 -6.87
N PHE A 239 18.55 -4.87 -7.64
CA PHE A 239 17.81 -6.12 -7.81
C PHE A 239 17.62 -6.85 -6.47
N ARG A 240 18.69 -6.97 -5.67
CA ARG A 240 18.62 -7.52 -4.31
C ARG A 240 17.66 -6.74 -3.43
N ASN A 241 17.70 -5.41 -3.46
CA ASN A 241 16.86 -4.56 -2.62
C ASN A 241 15.38 -4.67 -2.95
N VAL A 242 15.01 -4.76 -4.24
CA VAL A 242 13.61 -4.96 -4.66
C VAL A 242 13.09 -6.33 -4.22
N ALA A 243 13.85 -7.40 -4.48
CA ALA A 243 13.48 -8.75 -4.02
C ALA A 243 13.44 -8.84 -2.48
N GLY A 244 14.39 -8.17 -1.81
CA GLY A 244 14.52 -8.10 -0.37
C GLY A 244 13.27 -7.57 0.33
N VAL A 245 12.45 -6.73 -0.33
CA VAL A 245 11.16 -6.30 0.21
C VAL A 245 10.25 -7.48 0.53
N PHE A 246 10.18 -8.47 -0.36
CA PHE A 246 9.32 -9.64 -0.18
C PHE A 246 9.86 -10.59 0.88
N TYR A 247 11.18 -10.77 0.93
CA TYR A 247 11.83 -11.54 1.99
C TYR A 247 11.63 -10.90 3.36
N TYR A 248 11.85 -9.58 3.47
CA TYR A 248 11.61 -8.80 4.66
C TYR A 248 10.15 -8.89 5.14
N MET A 249 9.20 -8.65 4.25
CA MET A 249 7.76 -8.77 4.56
C MET A 249 7.35 -10.24 4.82
N GLY A 250 8.17 -11.21 4.42
CA GLY A 250 8.00 -12.62 4.69
C GLY A 250 8.49 -13.06 6.08
N ILE A 251 9.22 -12.20 6.80
CA ILE A 251 9.62 -12.45 8.19
C ILE A 251 8.38 -12.36 9.08
N GLY A 252 8.13 -13.39 9.89
CA GLY A 252 6.90 -13.51 10.69
C GLY A 252 6.61 -12.31 11.57
N GLU A 253 7.59 -11.80 12.30
CA GLU A 253 7.42 -10.63 13.18
C GLU A 253 7.14 -9.32 12.41
N ILE A 254 7.74 -9.15 11.22
CA ILE A 254 7.48 -8.00 10.35
C ILE A 254 6.06 -8.07 9.80
N TRP A 255 5.65 -9.24 9.31
CA TRP A 255 4.29 -9.45 8.83
C TRP A 255 3.25 -9.21 9.93
N THR A 256 3.50 -9.72 11.15
CA THR A 256 2.62 -9.48 12.30
C THR A 256 2.49 -8.00 12.64
N LYS A 257 3.58 -7.23 12.61
CA LYS A 257 3.51 -5.77 12.80
C LYS A 257 2.68 -5.09 11.70
N PHE A 258 2.90 -5.47 10.43
CA PHE A 258 2.12 -4.95 9.30
C PHE A 258 0.62 -5.21 9.48
N THR A 259 0.23 -6.47 9.77
CA THR A 259 -1.18 -6.84 9.93
C THR A 259 -1.79 -6.21 11.18
N THR A 260 -1.06 -6.13 12.29
CA THR A 260 -1.50 -5.46 13.51
C THR A 260 -1.81 -3.97 13.25
N THR A 261 -0.94 -3.26 12.54
CA THR A 261 -1.20 -1.87 12.14
C THR A 261 -2.43 -1.80 11.22
N SER A 262 -2.55 -2.70 10.24
CA SER A 262 -3.72 -2.76 9.35
C SER A 262 -5.02 -2.98 10.13
N HIS A 263 -5.05 -3.90 11.10
CA HIS A 263 -6.20 -4.16 11.95
C HIS A 263 -6.55 -2.97 12.86
N CYS A 264 -5.55 -2.24 13.36
CA CYS A 264 -5.79 -1.00 14.09
C CYS A 264 -6.48 0.05 13.20
N ILE A 265 -6.03 0.21 11.95
CA ILE A 265 -6.66 1.10 10.96
C ILE A 265 -8.11 0.66 10.70
N GLU A 266 -8.34 -0.63 10.49
CA GLU A 266 -9.69 -1.18 10.34
C GLU A 266 -10.59 -0.91 11.54
N GLY A 267 -10.05 -1.01 12.77
CA GLY A 267 -10.77 -0.69 13.99
C GLY A 267 -11.23 0.77 14.02
N ALA A 268 -10.34 1.71 13.65
CA ALA A 268 -10.69 3.12 13.55
C ALA A 268 -11.76 3.38 12.48
N LEU A 269 -11.66 2.72 11.31
CA LEU A 269 -12.65 2.84 10.24
C LEU A 269 -14.00 2.22 10.61
N ALA A 270 -14.01 1.06 11.29
CA ALA A 270 -15.24 0.44 11.80
C ALA A 270 -15.94 1.32 12.82
N GLU A 271 -15.17 1.94 13.71
CA GLU A 271 -15.72 2.80 14.74
C GLU A 271 -16.32 4.07 14.14
N PHE A 272 -15.64 4.66 13.14
CA PHE A 272 -16.22 5.73 12.32
C PHE A 272 -17.51 5.26 11.62
N ASP A 273 -17.48 4.09 10.99
CA ASP A 273 -18.63 3.50 10.29
C ASP A 273 -19.84 3.27 11.20
N ARG A 274 -19.61 3.01 12.50
CA ARG A 274 -20.62 2.80 13.54
C ARG A 274 -21.23 4.11 14.02
N GLN A 275 -20.40 5.13 14.27
CA GLN A 275 -20.86 6.41 14.83
C GLN A 275 -21.48 7.33 13.78
N PHE A 276 -21.06 7.21 12.52
CA PHE A 276 -21.60 8.00 11.42
C PHE A 276 -22.32 7.12 10.40
N PRO A 277 -23.56 6.66 10.69
CA PRO A 277 -24.35 5.93 9.71
C PRO A 277 -24.71 6.87 8.56
N TRP A 278 -23.93 6.76 7.49
CA TRP A 278 -23.88 7.34 6.13
C TRP A 278 -25.20 7.58 5.38
N ARG A 279 -26.35 7.35 6.03
CA ARG A 279 -27.69 7.57 5.52
C ARG A 279 -28.25 8.95 5.87
N ARG A 280 -27.56 9.77 6.65
CA ARG A 280 -27.99 11.16 6.90
C ARG A 280 -27.71 12.01 5.66
N ALA A 281 -28.77 12.54 5.05
CA ALA A 281 -28.72 13.51 3.95
C ALA A 281 -28.06 14.85 4.34
N GLU A 282 -27.62 15.00 5.59
CA GLU A 282 -27.22 16.25 6.24
C GLU A 282 -25.70 16.42 6.37
N ALA A 283 -24.87 15.53 5.82
CA ALA A 283 -23.44 15.76 5.80
C ALA A 283 -23.11 17.00 4.94
N PRO A 284 -22.52 18.09 5.49
CA PRO A 284 -22.26 19.29 4.74
C PRO A 284 -21.27 19.03 3.58
N GLY A 285 -21.67 19.37 2.35
CA GLY A 285 -20.79 19.33 1.17
C GLY A 285 -20.78 18.03 0.36
N ARG A 286 -21.93 17.70 -0.27
CA ARG A 286 -22.16 16.90 -1.50
C ARG A 286 -21.57 15.47 -1.57
N GLN A 287 -22.39 14.51 -2.04
CA GLN A 287 -22.09 13.08 -2.28
C GLN A 287 -21.21 12.38 -1.23
N ALA A 288 -21.82 12.02 -0.10
CA ALA A 288 -21.27 11.04 0.83
C ALA A 288 -21.12 9.65 0.18
N LEU A 289 -20.31 8.79 0.79
CA LEU A 289 -20.22 7.38 0.39
C LEU A 289 -21.62 6.74 0.45
N GLN A 290 -22.11 6.23 -0.69
CA GLN A 290 -23.37 5.49 -0.73
C GLN A 290 -23.11 4.02 -0.44
N ARG A 291 -23.81 3.43 0.53
CA ARG A 291 -23.67 2.01 0.92
C ARG A 291 -24.68 1.13 0.19
N PRO A 292 -24.36 -0.15 -0.08
CA PRO A 292 -25.37 -1.14 -0.42
C PRO A 292 -26.42 -1.28 0.70
N LEU A 293 -27.63 -1.71 0.35
CA LEU A 293 -28.77 -1.81 1.27
C LEU A 293 -28.60 -2.86 2.40
N SER A 294 -27.57 -3.72 2.33
CA SER A 294 -27.25 -4.76 3.33
C SER A 294 -25.77 -5.18 3.22
N PRO A 295 -25.07 -5.64 4.29
CA PRO A 295 -25.39 -5.67 5.72
C PRO A 295 -24.73 -4.51 6.50
N LEU A 296 -25.02 -4.43 7.82
CA LEU A 296 -24.63 -3.42 8.82
C LEU A 296 -23.13 -3.01 8.88
N ASN A 297 -22.24 -3.68 8.15
CA ASN A 297 -20.78 -3.43 8.16
C ASN A 297 -20.23 -2.88 6.82
N ALA A 298 -21.08 -2.68 5.81
CA ALA A 298 -20.64 -2.07 4.56
C ALA A 298 -20.27 -0.61 4.82
N GLY A 299 -19.01 -0.19 4.60
CA GLY A 299 -18.52 1.14 4.98
C GLY A 299 -17.03 1.33 4.63
N LEU A 300 -16.37 2.32 5.23
CA LEU A 300 -14.93 2.54 5.02
C LEU A 300 -14.07 1.34 5.42
N ARG A 301 -14.40 0.61 6.49
CA ARG A 301 -13.64 -0.59 6.85
C ARG A 301 -13.69 -1.62 5.72
N THR A 302 -14.88 -1.88 5.20
CA THR A 302 -15.06 -2.83 4.09
C THR A 302 -14.30 -2.38 2.85
N LEU A 303 -14.39 -1.10 2.50
CA LEU A 303 -13.66 -0.52 1.37
C LEU A 303 -12.15 -0.60 1.55
N TYR A 304 -11.64 -0.32 2.76
CA TYR A 304 -10.22 -0.44 3.08
C TYR A 304 -9.73 -1.87 2.92
N ARG A 305 -10.49 -2.87 3.40
CA ARG A 305 -10.13 -4.29 3.25
C ARG A 305 -10.06 -4.74 1.79
N ILE A 306 -11.06 -4.35 0.99
CA ILE A 306 -11.05 -4.59 -0.46
C ILE A 306 -9.81 -3.94 -1.08
N TRP A 307 -9.57 -2.69 -0.72
CA TRP A 307 -8.47 -1.91 -1.26
C TRP A 307 -7.09 -2.47 -0.89
N ILE A 308 -6.81 -2.70 0.39
CA ILE A 308 -5.48 -3.16 0.85
C ILE A 308 -5.16 -4.55 0.30
N SER A 309 -6.15 -5.45 0.24
CA SER A 309 -6.02 -6.76 -0.39
C SER A 309 -5.65 -6.64 -1.88
N GLY A 310 -6.40 -5.83 -2.63
CA GLY A 310 -6.13 -5.58 -4.04
C GLY A 310 -4.79 -4.86 -4.28
N GLU A 311 -4.40 -3.96 -3.38
CA GLU A 311 -3.17 -3.18 -3.50
C GLU A 311 -1.94 -4.07 -3.25
N LEU A 312 -1.99 -4.95 -2.25
CA LEU A 312 -0.95 -5.97 -2.03
C LEU A 312 -0.81 -6.89 -3.24
N ALA A 313 -1.93 -7.38 -3.80
CA ALA A 313 -1.90 -8.18 -5.03
C ALA A 313 -1.33 -7.40 -6.24
N SER A 314 -1.64 -6.11 -6.36
CA SER A 314 -1.08 -5.23 -7.39
C SER A 314 0.44 -5.04 -7.23
N ILE A 315 0.93 -4.94 -6.00
CA ILE A 315 2.38 -4.89 -5.72
C ILE A 315 3.06 -6.21 -6.12
N GLU A 316 2.47 -7.36 -5.78
CA GLU A 316 2.97 -8.67 -6.22
C GLU A 316 3.03 -8.75 -7.75
N GLY A 317 1.95 -8.36 -8.45
CA GLY A 317 1.92 -8.35 -9.92
C GLY A 317 2.94 -7.37 -10.53
N THR A 318 3.20 -6.24 -9.86
CA THR A 318 4.25 -5.29 -10.27
C THR A 318 5.64 -5.92 -10.14
N ALA A 319 5.90 -6.68 -9.08
CA ALA A 319 7.16 -7.40 -8.92
C ALA A 319 7.33 -8.54 -9.94
N GLU A 320 6.24 -9.24 -10.29
CA GLU A 320 6.26 -10.24 -11.36
C GLU A 320 6.60 -9.63 -12.74
N GLN A 321 6.01 -8.48 -13.05
CA GLN A 321 6.35 -7.76 -14.29
C GLN A 321 7.79 -7.26 -14.27
N TRP A 322 8.24 -6.76 -13.13
CA TRP A 322 9.62 -6.31 -12.97
C TRP A 322 10.62 -7.43 -13.18
N ILE A 323 10.40 -8.64 -12.65
CA ILE A 323 11.34 -9.76 -12.88
C ILE A 323 11.35 -10.19 -14.36
N ASP A 324 10.22 -10.10 -15.07
CA ASP A 324 10.18 -10.35 -16.52
C ASP A 324 11.00 -9.31 -17.29
N LEU A 325 10.91 -8.03 -16.91
CA LEU A 325 11.71 -6.96 -17.50
C LEU A 325 13.21 -7.13 -17.20
N VAL A 326 13.57 -7.55 -15.98
CA VAL A 326 14.95 -7.87 -15.60
C VAL A 326 15.46 -9.01 -16.48
N ASN A 327 14.72 -10.12 -16.60
CA ASN A 327 15.05 -11.23 -17.48
C ASN A 327 15.23 -10.81 -18.94
N ASP A 328 14.38 -9.91 -19.45
CA ASP A 328 14.51 -9.40 -20.81
C ASP A 328 15.74 -8.50 -21.01
N TYR A 329 15.99 -7.59 -20.06
CA TYR A 329 17.18 -6.74 -20.03
C TYR A 329 18.46 -7.58 -20.10
N ILE A 330 18.48 -8.67 -19.32
CA ILE A 330 19.56 -9.66 -19.26
C ILE A 330 19.76 -10.36 -20.61
N ARG A 331 18.68 -10.90 -21.21
CA ARG A 331 18.76 -11.61 -22.50
C ARG A 331 19.34 -10.75 -23.61
N ARG A 332 19.08 -9.44 -23.58
CA ARG A 332 19.60 -8.48 -24.57
C ARG A 332 21.09 -8.15 -24.37
N GLY A 333 21.75 -8.70 -23.35
CA GLY A 333 23.17 -8.46 -23.08
C GLY A 333 23.47 -7.02 -22.65
N LYS A 334 22.48 -6.30 -22.11
CA LYS A 334 22.70 -4.99 -21.49
C LYS A 334 23.26 -5.19 -20.07
N GLY A 335 24.25 -4.38 -19.68
CA GLY A 335 25.01 -4.55 -18.42
C GLY A 335 26.31 -5.37 -18.54
N LYS A 336 26.76 -5.72 -19.75
CA LYS A 336 28.03 -6.44 -20.00
C LYS A 336 29.32 -5.71 -19.58
N SER A 337 29.22 -4.49 -19.06
CA SER A 337 30.39 -3.68 -18.68
C SER A 337 31.08 -4.16 -17.39
N SER A 338 30.44 -5.02 -16.58
CA SER A 338 31.11 -5.69 -15.45
C SER A 338 31.19 -7.21 -15.67
N SER A 339 32.36 -7.80 -15.40
CA SER A 339 32.57 -9.26 -15.44
C SER A 339 31.74 -10.00 -14.38
N THR A 340 31.28 -9.29 -13.34
CA THR A 340 30.48 -9.84 -12.24
C THR A 340 29.01 -10.04 -12.60
N LEU A 341 28.44 -9.20 -13.46
CA LEU A 341 27.02 -9.24 -13.78
C LEU A 341 26.64 -10.54 -14.51
N PRO A 342 27.30 -11.00 -15.59
CA PRO A 342 26.93 -12.24 -16.29
C PRO A 342 26.92 -13.48 -15.37
N GLY A 343 27.87 -13.58 -14.44
CA GLY A 343 27.94 -14.68 -13.48
C GLY A 343 26.77 -14.67 -12.49
N TRP A 344 26.49 -13.51 -11.89
CA TRP A 344 25.34 -13.32 -11.01
C TRP A 344 24.03 -13.62 -11.73
N LEU A 345 23.89 -13.14 -12.96
CA LEU A 345 22.70 -13.32 -13.78
C LEU A 345 22.39 -14.77 -14.10
N ASN A 346 23.41 -15.58 -14.37
CA ASN A 346 23.22 -17.01 -14.57
C ASN A 346 22.68 -17.68 -13.29
N ARG A 347 23.20 -17.28 -12.13
CA ARG A 347 22.76 -17.81 -10.83
C ARG A 347 21.35 -17.36 -10.47
N VAL A 348 20.98 -16.11 -10.71
CA VAL A 348 19.60 -15.60 -10.52
C VAL A 348 18.59 -16.35 -11.37
N ARG A 349 18.92 -16.62 -12.65
CA ARG A 349 18.05 -17.38 -13.54
C ARG A 349 17.83 -18.83 -13.09
N GLN A 350 18.85 -19.43 -12.48
CA GLN A 350 18.81 -20.81 -11.98
C GLN A 350 18.24 -20.88 -10.55
N SER A 351 18.32 -19.78 -9.81
CA SER A 351 17.93 -19.71 -8.42
C SER A 351 16.43 -19.48 -8.27
N GLU A 352 15.81 -20.26 -7.39
CA GLU A 352 14.42 -20.01 -6.99
C GLU A 352 14.24 -18.68 -6.24
N THR A 353 15.33 -18.11 -5.73
CA THR A 353 15.35 -16.96 -4.82
C THR A 353 14.79 -15.67 -5.46
N TYR A 354 14.86 -15.55 -6.78
CA TYR A 354 14.27 -14.42 -7.54
C TYR A 354 13.03 -14.82 -8.35
N SER A 355 12.47 -16.00 -8.09
CA SER A 355 11.28 -16.46 -8.81
C SER A 355 10.04 -15.64 -8.47
N LYS A 356 9.09 -15.58 -9.41
CA LYS A 356 7.74 -15.01 -9.17
C LYS A 356 7.06 -15.57 -7.93
N ARG A 357 7.37 -16.82 -7.56
CA ARG A 357 6.85 -17.49 -6.35
C ARG A 357 7.41 -16.88 -5.07
N LYS A 358 8.67 -16.44 -5.05
CA LYS A 358 9.31 -15.80 -3.88
C LYS A 358 8.95 -14.32 -3.75
N LEU A 359 8.54 -13.67 -4.84
CA LEU A 359 8.08 -12.27 -4.85
C LEU A 359 6.59 -12.15 -4.49
N LYS A 360 6.22 -12.78 -3.37
CA LYS A 360 4.85 -12.82 -2.83
C LYS A 360 4.86 -12.47 -1.36
N PHE A 361 3.83 -11.79 -0.89
CA PHE A 361 3.65 -11.60 0.55
C PHE A 361 3.11 -12.87 1.18
N ARG A 362 3.35 -13.04 2.48
CA ARG A 362 2.76 -14.14 3.23
C ARG A 362 1.24 -14.10 3.10
N LYS A 363 0.68 -15.18 2.57
CA LYS A 363 -0.74 -15.48 2.65
C LYS A 363 -0.94 -16.41 3.85
N GLY A 364 -2.05 -16.25 4.58
CA GLY A 364 -2.44 -17.23 5.58
C GLY A 364 -2.54 -18.58 4.89
N THR A 365 -2.12 -19.66 5.55
CA THR A 365 -2.21 -21.01 4.99
C THR A 365 -3.63 -21.28 4.48
N GLY A 366 -3.79 -21.44 3.16
CA GLY A 366 -5.08 -21.71 2.52
C GLY A 366 -5.99 -20.50 2.25
N GLN A 367 -5.56 -19.28 2.56
CA GLN A 367 -6.45 -18.11 2.62
C GLN A 367 -6.16 -17.09 1.52
N ARG A 368 -7.22 -16.53 0.92
CA ARG A 368 -7.10 -15.30 0.11
C ARG A 368 -6.87 -14.10 1.05
N TYR A 369 -6.30 -13.00 0.56
CA TYR A 369 -5.99 -11.82 1.39
C TYR A 369 -7.20 -11.25 2.15
N ASP A 370 -8.39 -11.42 1.59
CA ASP A 370 -9.68 -11.08 2.19
C ASP A 370 -9.95 -11.81 3.50
N GLU A 371 -9.42 -13.03 3.68
CA GLU A 371 -9.57 -13.85 4.89
C GLU A 371 -8.50 -13.56 5.95
N LEU A 372 -7.31 -13.09 5.57
CA LEU A 372 -6.23 -12.70 6.50
C LEU A 372 -6.54 -11.42 7.31
N LEU A 373 -7.54 -10.67 6.86
CA LEU A 373 -7.97 -9.40 7.44
C LEU A 373 -9.39 -9.49 8.04
N LEU A 374 -10.00 -10.70 8.04
CA LEU A 374 -11.19 -11.03 8.83
C LEU A 374 -10.74 -11.47 10.21
#